data_AF-A0A535MX22-F1
#
_entry.id   AF-A0A535MX22-F1
#
_cell.length_a   1.000
_cell.length_b   1.000
_cell.length_c   1.000
_cell.angle_alpha   90.00
_cell.angle_beta   90.00
_cell.angle_gamma   90.00
#
_symmetry.space_group_name_H-M   'P 1'
#
loop_
_entity.id
_entity.type
_entity.pdbx_description
1 polymer ?
#
loop_
_entity_poly.entity_id
_entity_poly.type
_entity_poly.pdbx_seq_one_letter_code
_entity_poly.pdbx_strand_id
1 'polypeptide(L)'
;MGSRLRRPRDRRSAPNFEAASPPPLRSRRDGGRSAGRGWFQGRAECGPRALGNRSILAHPGIGEMKDRINLRVKGRETWRPFAASILEEERDRYLLDRLDSPFMLLAQRLSQAGRRELVAASHRDGTTRPQIVRPRVNARFHRLITRFKELTGIAAVLNTSLNLAGEPMANSPQEAIHDFYLSGMDDLILGEYQLCKS
;
A
#
# COMPACT_ATOMS: atom_id res chain seq x y z
N MET A 1 -15.68 51.92 29.31
CA MET A 1 -15.65 50.55 29.87
C MET A 1 -16.64 49.69 29.11
N GLY A 2 -16.34 48.62 28.39
CA GLY A 2 -15.12 47.99 27.91
C GLY A 2 -15.59 46.86 26.98
N SER A 3 -15.45 47.03 25.67
CA SER A 3 -15.83 46.02 24.67
C SER A 3 -14.66 45.06 24.43
N ARG A 4 -14.94 43.74 24.51
CA ARG A 4 -13.95 42.67 24.33
C ARG A 4 -13.56 42.54 22.86
N LEU A 5 -12.25 42.59 22.58
CA LEU A 5 -11.67 42.11 21.33
C LEU A 5 -11.77 40.58 21.25
N ARG A 6 -12.46 40.07 20.22
CA ARG A 6 -12.08 38.82 19.56
C ARG A 6 -12.26 38.98 18.06
N ARG A 7 -11.16 38.91 17.33
CA ARG A 7 -11.10 38.75 15.86
C ARG A 7 -9.76 38.10 15.48
N PRO A 8 -9.63 37.49 14.29
CA PRO A 8 -10.67 37.04 13.36
C PRO A 8 -10.48 35.59 12.86
N ARG A 9 -11.53 35.10 12.20
CA ARG A 9 -11.63 33.86 11.44
C ARG A 9 -10.60 33.76 10.30
N ASP A 10 -10.24 32.51 10.01
CA ASP A 10 -9.71 31.95 8.75
C ASP A 10 -8.18 31.93 8.54
N ARG A 11 -7.62 30.71 8.58
CA ARG A 11 -6.49 30.21 7.77
C ARG A 11 -6.34 28.70 8.01
N ARG A 12 -6.90 27.90 7.08
CA ARG A 12 -6.51 26.54 6.65
C ARG A 12 -6.05 25.59 7.77
N SER A 13 -6.94 24.66 8.14
CA SER A 13 -6.65 23.50 8.98
C SER A 13 -5.36 22.80 8.53
N ALA A 14 -4.33 22.89 9.35
CA ALA A 14 -3.16 22.03 9.23
C ALA A 14 -3.62 20.56 9.33
N PRO A 15 -2.99 19.62 8.60
CA PRO A 15 -3.30 18.21 8.72
C PRO A 15 -3.23 17.76 10.18
N ASN A 16 -4.24 17.05 10.68
CA ASN A 16 -4.12 16.34 11.95
C ASN A 16 -3.03 15.27 11.80
N PHE A 17 -1.89 15.47 12.46
CA PHE A 17 -0.84 14.48 12.60
C PHE A 17 -1.04 13.78 13.94
N GLU A 18 -1.67 12.60 13.95
CA GLU A 18 -1.70 11.75 15.13
C GLU A 18 -0.50 10.79 15.10
N ALA A 19 0.29 10.77 16.18
CA ALA A 19 1.30 9.74 16.41
C ALA A 19 0.59 8.48 16.90
N ALA A 20 0.34 7.53 15.99
CA ALA A 20 -0.36 6.30 16.29
C ALA A 20 0.35 5.12 15.59
N SER A 21 0.39 3.96 16.26
CA SER A 21 0.66 2.71 15.56
C SER A 21 -0.35 2.59 14.42
N PRO A 22 0.08 2.41 13.17
CA PRO A 22 -0.82 2.51 12.03
C PRO A 22 -1.92 1.45 12.18
N PRO A 23 -3.20 1.83 12.03
CA PRO A 23 -4.28 0.86 12.07
C PRO A 23 -4.04 -0.18 10.97
N PRO A 24 -4.53 -1.40 11.16
CA PRO A 24 -4.34 -2.43 10.15
C PRO A 24 -4.89 -1.99 8.79
N LEU A 25 -4.33 -2.53 7.72
CA LEU A 25 -4.91 -2.37 6.38
C LEU A 25 -6.39 -2.79 6.45
N ARG A 26 -7.28 -1.93 5.93
CA ARG A 26 -8.73 -2.11 6.07
C ARG A 26 -9.15 -3.49 5.56
N SER A 27 -10.02 -4.13 6.32
CA SER A 27 -10.54 -5.48 6.02
C SER A 27 -11.65 -5.43 4.97
N ARG A 28 -12.04 -6.61 4.45
CA ARG A 28 -13.16 -6.80 3.50
C ARG A 28 -14.48 -6.10 3.87
N ARG A 29 -14.71 -5.73 5.13
CA ARG A 29 -15.98 -5.18 5.63
C ARG A 29 -16.19 -3.68 5.37
N ASP A 30 -15.29 -2.99 4.68
CA ASP A 30 -15.33 -1.53 4.48
C ASP A 30 -16.38 -1.02 3.45
N GLY A 31 -17.37 -1.84 3.09
CA GLY A 31 -18.48 -1.43 2.21
C GLY A 31 -18.05 -0.87 0.83
N GLY A 32 -16.85 -1.21 0.37
CA GLY A 32 -16.33 -0.78 -0.94
C GLY A 32 -15.63 0.57 -1.00
N ARG A 33 -15.39 1.23 0.14
CA ARG A 33 -14.77 2.56 0.17
C ARG A 33 -13.25 2.53 -0.01
N SER A 34 -12.58 1.56 0.61
CA SER A 34 -11.12 1.45 0.60
C SER A 34 -10.52 1.35 -0.80
N ALA A 35 -9.54 2.21 -1.05
CA ALA A 35 -8.78 2.30 -2.29
C ALA A 35 -7.25 2.15 -2.09
N GLY A 36 -6.77 2.02 -0.85
CA GLY A 36 -5.37 1.72 -0.52
C GLY A 36 -4.76 2.71 0.47
N ARG A 37 -3.74 2.23 1.20
CA ARG A 37 -2.97 2.99 2.20
C ARG A 37 -1.64 3.43 1.61
N GLY A 38 -1.31 4.71 1.73
CA GLY A 38 0.04 5.21 1.50
C GLY A 38 0.99 4.75 2.62
N TRP A 39 2.19 4.32 2.25
CA TRP A 39 3.20 3.80 3.16
C TRP A 39 4.57 4.39 2.82
N PHE A 40 5.02 5.34 3.64
CA PHE A 40 6.27 6.05 3.49
C PHE A 40 7.15 5.84 4.72
N GLN A 41 8.22 5.05 4.56
CA GLN A 41 9.07 4.60 5.67
C GLN A 41 10.55 4.64 5.33
N GLY A 42 11.38 5.07 6.28
CA GLY A 42 12.83 4.93 6.22
C GLY A 42 13.46 5.39 4.90
N ARG A 43 14.54 4.70 4.49
CA ARG A 43 15.25 4.96 3.23
C ARG A 43 14.44 4.46 2.03
N ALA A 44 14.39 5.25 0.96
CA ALA A 44 13.75 4.85 -0.28
C ALA A 44 14.46 3.64 -0.91
N GLU A 45 13.70 2.80 -1.61
CA GLU A 45 14.25 1.78 -2.49
C GLU A 45 14.90 2.39 -3.74
N CYS A 46 15.91 1.70 -4.30
CA CYS A 46 16.54 2.09 -5.56
C CYS A 46 15.93 1.32 -6.72
N GLY A 47 15.57 2.02 -7.80
CA GLY A 47 14.98 1.45 -9.01
C GLY A 47 13.49 1.73 -9.17
N PRO A 48 12.84 1.13 -10.20
CA PRO A 48 11.49 1.51 -10.61
C PRO A 48 10.37 0.83 -9.80
N ARG A 49 10.69 0.01 -8.80
CA ARG A 49 9.74 -0.79 -8.03
C ARG A 49 9.70 -0.33 -6.59
N ALA A 50 8.49 -0.16 -6.05
CA ALA A 50 8.31 -0.06 -4.61
C ALA A 50 8.33 -1.44 -3.98
N LEU A 51 9.19 -1.58 -2.98
CA LEU A 51 9.58 -2.75 -2.22
C LEU A 51 9.32 -2.55 -0.70
N GLY A 52 8.34 -1.71 -0.35
CA GLY A 52 7.83 -1.58 1.01
C GLY A 52 8.29 -0.35 1.79
N ASN A 53 8.96 0.62 1.15
CA ASN A 53 9.32 1.89 1.80
C ASN A 53 8.65 3.13 1.16
N ARG A 54 8.28 3.06 -0.12
CA ARG A 54 7.51 4.09 -0.85
C ARG A 54 6.35 3.43 -1.60
N SER A 55 5.42 2.88 -0.83
CA SER A 55 4.41 1.95 -1.34
C SER A 55 2.98 2.46 -1.15
N ILE A 56 2.09 2.02 -2.02
CA ILE A 56 0.64 2.01 -1.79
C ILE A 56 0.26 0.55 -1.56
N LEU A 57 -0.30 0.29 -0.39
CA LEU A 57 -0.59 -1.04 0.11
C LEU A 57 -2.10 -1.28 0.15
N ALA A 58 -2.52 -2.48 -0.25
CA ALA A 58 -3.93 -2.83 -0.23
C ALA A 58 -4.18 -4.33 0.00
N HIS A 59 -5.43 -4.65 0.34
CA HIS A 59 -5.87 -6.02 0.55
C HIS A 59 -5.88 -6.79 -0.79
N PRO A 60 -5.10 -7.88 -0.94
CA PRO A 60 -4.93 -8.54 -2.23
C PRO A 60 -6.11 -9.47 -2.59
N GLY A 61 -6.89 -9.93 -1.60
CA GLY A 61 -8.04 -10.82 -1.80
C GLY A 61 -9.39 -10.14 -2.10
N ILE A 62 -9.42 -8.83 -2.36
CA ILE A 62 -10.64 -8.11 -2.76
C ILE A 62 -10.63 -7.94 -4.28
N GLY A 63 -11.60 -8.53 -4.99
CA GLY A 63 -11.60 -8.57 -6.46
C GLY A 63 -11.56 -7.19 -7.11
N GLU A 64 -12.31 -6.23 -6.57
CA GLU A 64 -12.42 -4.86 -7.10
C GLU A 64 -11.23 -3.98 -6.69
N MET A 65 -10.31 -4.44 -5.83
CA MET A 65 -9.26 -3.60 -5.27
C MET A 65 -8.30 -3.09 -6.35
N LYS A 66 -7.99 -3.94 -7.34
CA LYS A 66 -7.18 -3.54 -8.49
C LYS A 66 -7.81 -2.35 -9.22
N ASP A 67 -9.12 -2.41 -9.47
CA ASP A 67 -9.83 -1.36 -10.19
C ASP A 67 -9.94 -0.08 -9.35
N ARG A 68 -10.18 -0.21 -8.05
CA ARG A 68 -10.19 0.93 -7.11
C ARG A 68 -8.86 1.67 -7.08
N ILE A 69 -7.74 0.95 -6.97
CA ILE A 69 -6.41 1.58 -6.99
C ILE A 69 -6.15 2.21 -8.36
N ASN A 70 -6.39 1.49 -9.46
CA ASN A 70 -6.12 2.00 -10.80
C ASN A 70 -6.93 3.28 -11.10
N LEU A 71 -8.22 3.31 -10.74
CA LEU A 71 -9.09 4.46 -11.03
C LEU A 71 -8.94 5.60 -10.02
N ARG A 72 -9.00 5.30 -8.72
CA ARG A 72 -9.09 6.34 -7.68
C ARG A 72 -7.73 6.85 -7.24
N VAL A 73 -6.69 6.02 -7.27
CA VAL A 73 -5.36 6.40 -6.77
C VAL A 73 -4.42 6.72 -7.92
N LYS A 74 -4.38 5.84 -8.93
CA LYS A 74 -3.42 5.93 -10.02
C LYS A 74 -3.93 6.71 -11.22
N GLY A 75 -5.23 6.93 -11.38
CA GLY A 75 -5.78 7.59 -12.58
C GLY A 75 -5.39 6.91 -13.89
N ARG A 76 -5.30 5.58 -13.90
CA ARG A 76 -4.85 4.78 -15.07
C ARG A 76 -5.79 3.61 -15.34
N GLU A 77 -5.55 2.90 -16.43
CA GLU A 77 -6.44 1.85 -16.92
C GLU A 77 -6.52 0.65 -15.96
N THR A 78 -7.72 0.08 -15.80
CA THR A 78 -8.03 -1.00 -14.85
C THR A 78 -7.32 -2.32 -15.14
N TRP A 79 -6.90 -2.55 -16.38
CA TRP A 79 -6.20 -3.77 -16.79
C TRP A 79 -4.74 -3.81 -16.33
N ARG A 80 -4.15 -2.67 -15.93
CA ARG A 80 -2.75 -2.65 -15.49
C ARG A 80 -2.55 -3.47 -14.21
N PRO A 81 -1.66 -4.48 -14.22
CA PRO A 81 -1.49 -5.36 -13.08
C PRO A 81 -0.72 -4.70 -11.94
N PHE A 82 -0.88 -5.27 -10.74
CA PHE A 82 -0.09 -5.00 -9.55
C PHE A 82 0.70 -6.25 -9.13
N ALA A 83 1.54 -6.09 -8.12
CA ALA A 83 2.39 -7.13 -7.57
C ALA A 83 1.98 -7.48 -6.13
N ALA A 84 2.35 -8.69 -5.70
CA ALA A 84 2.20 -9.13 -4.32
C ALA A 84 3.53 -9.04 -3.56
N SER A 85 3.52 -8.48 -2.36
CA SER A 85 4.61 -8.63 -1.40
C SER A 85 4.23 -9.75 -0.43
N ILE A 86 5.03 -10.81 -0.36
CA ILE A 86 4.73 -12.09 0.30
C ILE A 86 5.78 -12.34 1.39
N LEU A 87 5.36 -12.83 2.56
CA LEU A 87 6.29 -13.28 3.60
C LEU A 87 7.14 -14.46 3.09
N GLU A 88 8.45 -14.42 3.32
CA GLU A 88 9.37 -15.48 2.87
C GLU A 88 8.95 -16.87 3.35
N GLU A 89 8.55 -16.98 4.62
CA GLU A 89 8.10 -18.22 5.25
C GLU A 89 6.80 -18.79 4.66
N GLU A 90 6.04 -18.00 3.90
CA GLU A 90 4.74 -18.39 3.31
C GLU A 90 4.80 -18.47 1.78
N ARG A 91 5.98 -18.29 1.19
CA ARG A 91 6.15 -18.24 -0.27
C ARG A 91 5.59 -19.49 -0.96
N ASP A 92 5.80 -20.66 -0.36
CA ASP A 92 5.46 -21.96 -0.96
C ASP A 92 3.95 -22.22 -0.93
N ARG A 93 3.21 -21.52 -0.07
CA ARG A 93 1.75 -21.51 -0.10
C ARG A 93 1.23 -20.87 -1.37
N TYR A 94 1.92 -19.87 -1.92
CA TYR A 94 1.42 -19.02 -2.99
C TYR A 94 2.10 -19.24 -4.34
N LEU A 95 3.37 -19.64 -4.39
CA LEU A 95 4.19 -19.66 -5.60
C LEU A 95 4.61 -21.09 -5.98
N LEU A 96 4.42 -21.46 -7.25
CA LEU A 96 4.80 -22.78 -7.76
C LEU A 96 6.27 -22.84 -8.21
N ASP A 97 6.79 -21.75 -8.78
CA ASP A 97 8.10 -21.76 -9.44
C ASP A 97 9.27 -21.58 -8.46
N ARG A 98 9.00 -21.08 -7.25
CA ARG A 98 9.97 -20.97 -6.14
C ARG A 98 11.23 -20.17 -6.47
N LEU A 99 11.15 -19.27 -7.45
CA LEU A 99 12.26 -18.40 -7.81
C LEU A 99 12.45 -17.34 -6.73
N ASP A 100 13.70 -17.07 -6.34
CA ASP A 100 13.96 -15.93 -5.47
C ASP A 100 13.70 -14.63 -6.24
N SER A 101 12.66 -13.90 -5.83
CA SER A 101 12.25 -12.64 -6.46
C SER A 101 12.09 -11.55 -5.40
N PRO A 102 13.19 -11.00 -4.89
CA PRO A 102 13.13 -9.91 -3.91
C PRO A 102 12.76 -8.55 -4.53
N PHE A 103 12.77 -8.43 -5.87
CA PHE A 103 12.69 -7.14 -6.57
C PHE A 103 11.48 -6.99 -7.51
N MET A 104 10.50 -7.89 -7.48
CA MET A 104 9.32 -7.86 -8.37
C MET A 104 9.65 -7.86 -9.88
N LEU A 105 10.73 -8.53 -10.28
CA LEU A 105 11.19 -8.57 -11.67
C LEU A 105 10.72 -9.82 -12.41
N LEU A 106 10.62 -10.95 -11.70
CA LEU A 106 10.33 -12.26 -12.30
C LEU A 106 8.87 -12.64 -12.06
N ALA A 107 8.16 -12.97 -13.14
CA ALA A 107 6.80 -13.51 -13.03
C ALA A 107 6.86 -14.97 -12.58
N GLN A 108 5.99 -15.35 -11.65
CA GLN A 108 5.87 -16.69 -11.11
C GLN A 108 4.41 -17.14 -11.10
N ARG A 109 4.18 -18.41 -11.40
CA ARG A 109 2.86 -19.03 -11.38
C ARG A 109 2.35 -19.15 -9.94
N LEU A 110 1.08 -18.77 -9.77
CA LEU A 110 0.38 -18.89 -8.50
C LEU A 110 -0.16 -20.30 -8.28
N SER A 111 -0.09 -20.77 -7.04
CA SER A 111 -0.82 -21.94 -6.55
C SER A 111 -2.33 -21.69 -6.54
N GLN A 112 -3.12 -22.71 -6.21
CA GLN A 112 -4.57 -22.54 -6.03
C GLN A 112 -4.90 -21.55 -4.90
N ALA A 113 -4.16 -21.59 -3.79
CA ALA A 113 -4.31 -20.62 -2.70
C ALA A 113 -3.94 -19.21 -3.17
N GLY A 114 -2.83 -19.07 -3.92
CA GLY A 114 -2.42 -17.79 -4.50
C GLY A 114 -3.47 -17.17 -5.42
N ARG A 115 -4.07 -17.96 -6.30
CA ARG A 115 -5.16 -17.49 -7.19
C ARG A 115 -6.41 -17.05 -6.44
N ARG A 116 -6.70 -17.66 -5.29
CA ARG A 116 -7.88 -17.32 -4.47
C ARG A 116 -7.66 -16.12 -3.56
N GLU A 117 -6.47 -15.99 -2.98
CA GLU A 117 -6.16 -14.98 -1.96
C GLU A 117 -5.49 -13.73 -2.54
N LEU A 118 -4.81 -13.83 -3.68
CA LEU A 118 -4.04 -12.74 -4.30
C LEU A 118 -4.68 -12.19 -5.57
N VAL A 119 -6.02 -12.25 -5.66
CA VAL A 119 -6.80 -11.91 -6.86
C VAL A 119 -6.40 -10.54 -7.44
N ALA A 120 -6.34 -9.49 -6.61
CA ALA A 120 -5.99 -8.13 -7.05
C ALA A 120 -4.51 -7.94 -7.41
N ALA A 121 -3.65 -8.88 -7.00
CA ALA A 121 -2.21 -8.87 -7.25
C ALA A 121 -1.79 -9.99 -8.24
N SER A 122 -2.75 -10.53 -8.98
CA SER A 122 -2.53 -11.58 -9.98
C SER A 122 -2.75 -11.06 -11.41
N HIS A 123 -2.03 -11.64 -12.35
CA HIS A 123 -2.20 -11.43 -13.78
C HIS A 123 -3.28 -12.38 -14.33
N ARG A 124 -3.84 -12.06 -15.50
CA ARG A 124 -4.88 -12.87 -16.16
C ARG A 124 -4.43 -14.31 -16.47
N ASP A 125 -3.13 -14.50 -16.70
CA ASP A 125 -2.51 -15.81 -16.94
C ASP A 125 -2.25 -16.63 -15.66
N GLY A 126 -2.65 -16.12 -14.49
CA GLY A 126 -2.47 -16.79 -13.21
C GLY A 126 -1.04 -16.67 -12.65
N THR A 127 -0.25 -15.70 -13.12
CA THR A 127 1.06 -15.35 -12.55
C THR A 127 0.99 -14.11 -11.65
N THR A 128 2.04 -13.87 -10.88
CA THR A 128 2.31 -12.58 -10.23
C THR A 128 3.81 -12.28 -10.32
N ARG A 129 4.22 -11.03 -10.13
CA ARG A 129 5.64 -10.66 -9.96
C ARG A 129 5.90 -10.40 -8.49
N PRO A 130 6.17 -11.44 -7.67
CA PRO A 130 6.18 -11.27 -6.23
C PRO A 130 7.43 -10.50 -5.78
N GLN A 131 7.29 -9.81 -4.66
CA GLN A 131 8.39 -9.46 -3.78
C GLN A 131 8.40 -10.44 -2.61
N ILE A 132 9.50 -11.19 -2.45
CA ILE A 132 9.73 -11.98 -1.24
C ILE A 132 10.26 -11.06 -0.14
N VAL A 133 9.49 -10.90 0.93
CA VAL A 133 9.78 -10.01 2.05
C VAL A 133 10.46 -10.79 3.16
N ARG A 134 11.67 -10.34 3.52
CA ARG A 134 12.50 -10.97 4.55
C ARG A 134 12.67 -10.05 5.76
N PRO A 135 12.61 -10.57 6.99
CA PRO A 135 12.77 -9.75 8.18
C PRO A 135 14.15 -9.09 8.24
N ARG A 136 15.20 -9.78 7.76
CA ARG A 136 16.57 -9.25 7.68
C ARG A 136 16.76 -8.09 6.70
N VAL A 137 15.84 -7.91 5.73
CA VAL A 137 15.91 -6.86 4.70
C VAL A 137 15.02 -5.68 5.07
N ASN A 138 13.77 -5.94 5.47
CA ASN A 138 12.84 -4.90 5.88
C ASN A 138 11.93 -5.41 7.01
N ALA A 139 12.45 -5.38 8.24
CA ALA A 139 11.76 -5.88 9.42
C ALA A 139 10.42 -5.16 9.68
N ARG A 140 10.33 -3.86 9.40
CA ARG A 140 9.09 -3.09 9.60
C ARG A 140 8.00 -3.54 8.64
N PHE A 141 8.35 -3.70 7.36
CA PHE A 141 7.40 -4.15 6.35
C PHE A 141 7.01 -5.62 6.53
N HIS A 142 7.97 -6.47 6.93
CA HIS A 142 7.69 -7.87 7.30
C HIS A 142 6.69 -7.95 8.48
N ARG A 143 6.89 -7.16 9.55
CA ARG A 143 5.94 -7.09 10.67
C ARG A 143 4.56 -6.59 10.25
N LEU A 144 4.48 -5.61 9.35
CA LEU A 144 3.19 -5.14 8.81
C LEU A 144 2.42 -6.29 8.14
N ILE A 145 3.08 -7.05 7.27
CA ILE A 145 2.43 -8.17 6.56
C ILE A 145 2.11 -9.31 7.53
N THR A 146 2.96 -9.57 8.52
CA THR A 146 2.68 -10.54 9.60
C THR A 146 1.43 -10.15 10.37
N ARG A 147 1.29 -8.89 10.78
CA ARG A 147 0.09 -8.41 11.46
C ARG A 147 -1.14 -8.47 10.57
N PHE A 148 -0.98 -8.20 9.27
CA PHE A 148 -2.06 -8.36 8.29
C PHE A 148 -2.50 -9.83 8.17
N LYS A 149 -1.56 -10.77 8.16
CA LYS A 149 -1.82 -12.22 8.18
C LYS A 149 -2.63 -12.63 9.40
N GLU A 150 -2.25 -12.17 10.60
CA GLU A 150 -2.99 -12.47 11.83
C GLU A 150 -4.45 -12.03 11.77
N LEU A 151 -4.74 -10.93 11.08
CA LEU A 151 -6.08 -10.36 10.99
C LEU A 151 -6.93 -10.93 9.85
N THR A 152 -6.28 -11.41 8.77
CA THR A 152 -6.97 -11.77 7.52
C THR A 152 -6.76 -13.21 7.08
N GLY A 153 -5.77 -13.90 7.65
CA GLY A 153 -5.29 -15.21 7.20
C GLY A 153 -4.39 -15.18 5.96
N ILE A 154 -4.16 -13.99 5.36
CA ILE A 154 -3.40 -13.82 4.11
C ILE A 154 -2.01 -13.28 4.42
N ALA A 155 -0.97 -14.03 4.06
CA ALA A 155 0.43 -13.68 4.32
C ALA A 155 1.08 -12.85 3.22
N ALA A 156 0.30 -11.95 2.62
CA ALA A 156 0.73 -11.10 1.53
C ALA A 156 -0.12 -9.83 1.44
N VAL A 157 0.43 -8.79 0.81
CA VAL A 157 -0.28 -7.55 0.49
C VAL A 157 -0.09 -7.20 -0.98
N LEU A 158 -1.07 -6.52 -1.58
CA LEU A 158 -0.86 -5.85 -2.85
C LEU A 158 0.06 -4.65 -2.60
N ASN A 159 1.11 -4.54 -3.40
CA ASN A 159 2.06 -3.45 -3.31
C ASN A 159 2.30 -2.82 -4.69
N THR A 160 2.24 -1.49 -4.73
CA THR A 160 2.56 -0.66 -5.90
C THR A 160 3.27 0.61 -5.44
N SER A 161 3.88 1.36 -6.37
CA SER A 161 4.62 2.58 -6.06
C SER A 161 3.75 3.65 -5.42
N LEU A 162 4.32 4.48 -4.55
CA LEU A 162 3.70 5.71 -4.05
C LEU A 162 4.02 6.85 -5.02
N ASN A 163 3.07 7.15 -5.89
CA ASN A 163 3.11 8.21 -6.91
C ASN A 163 1.72 8.35 -7.57
N LEU A 164 1.44 9.50 -8.17
CA LEU A 164 0.35 9.65 -9.13
C LEU A 164 0.76 9.12 -10.52
N ALA A 165 -0.19 9.03 -11.46
CA ALA A 165 0.16 8.71 -12.85
C ALA A 165 1.02 9.81 -13.46
N GLY A 166 2.07 9.40 -14.17
CA GLY A 166 3.01 10.31 -14.83
C GLY A 166 4.13 10.84 -13.92
N GLU A 167 4.05 10.62 -12.62
CA GLU A 167 5.03 11.12 -11.64
C GLU A 167 6.02 10.04 -11.18
N PRO A 168 7.26 10.44 -10.81
CA PRO A 168 8.20 9.53 -10.16
C PRO A 168 7.69 9.09 -8.79
N MET A 169 8.32 8.05 -8.23
CA MET A 169 8.03 7.61 -6.87
C MET A 169 8.38 8.71 -5.86
N ALA A 170 7.46 9.00 -4.93
CA ALA A 170 7.69 9.98 -3.89
C ALA A 170 8.97 9.66 -3.11
N ASN A 171 9.87 10.63 -2.99
CA ASN A 171 11.15 10.48 -2.32
C ASN A 171 11.21 11.31 -1.02
N SER A 172 10.46 12.41 -0.96
CA SER A 172 10.32 13.28 0.20
C SER A 172 8.96 13.14 0.89
N PRO A 173 8.87 13.47 2.21
CA PRO A 173 7.58 13.55 2.90
C PRO A 173 6.58 14.50 2.23
N GLN A 174 7.05 15.61 1.66
CA GLN A 174 6.22 16.61 1.00
C GLN A 174 5.55 16.03 -0.25
N GLU A 175 6.30 15.28 -1.07
CA GLU A 175 5.75 14.57 -2.23
C GLU A 175 4.73 13.51 -1.80
N ALA A 176 5.04 12.72 -0.76
CA ALA A 176 4.09 11.71 -0.26
C ALA A 176 2.77 12.33 0.25
N ILE A 177 2.85 13.48 0.93
CA ILE A 177 1.68 14.24 1.40
C ILE A 177 0.91 14.81 0.21
N HIS A 178 1.61 15.35 -0.79
CA HIS A 178 1.01 15.84 -2.03
C HIS A 178 0.20 14.74 -2.74
N ASP A 179 0.83 13.60 -3.00
CA ASP A 179 0.20 12.43 -3.63
C ASP A 179 -1.01 11.93 -2.81
N PHE A 180 -0.86 11.92 -1.48
CA PHE A 180 -1.95 11.57 -0.58
C PHE A 180 -3.15 12.47 -0.77
N TYR A 181 -2.98 13.80 -0.72
CA TYR A 181 -4.10 14.73 -0.84
C TYR A 181 -4.73 14.73 -2.24
N LEU A 182 -3.96 14.50 -3.30
CA LEU A 182 -4.46 14.49 -4.68
C LEU A 182 -5.03 13.15 -5.18
N SER A 183 -4.85 12.06 -4.45
CA SER A 183 -5.34 10.74 -4.84
C SER A 183 -6.54 10.28 -4.01
N GLY A 184 -7.15 9.16 -4.38
CA GLY A 184 -8.17 8.49 -3.57
C GLY A 184 -7.63 7.61 -2.44
N MET A 185 -6.38 7.77 -1.98
CA MET A 185 -5.84 6.97 -0.87
C MET A 185 -6.66 7.16 0.42
N ASP A 186 -6.82 6.08 1.18
CA ASP A 186 -7.63 6.04 2.41
C ASP A 186 -6.96 6.81 3.55
N ASP A 187 -5.65 6.61 3.70
CA ASP A 187 -4.77 7.27 4.66
C ASP A 187 -3.31 7.16 4.18
N LEU A 188 -2.43 7.95 4.79
CA LEU A 188 -0.99 7.88 4.59
C LEU A 188 -0.30 7.64 5.93
N ILE A 189 0.53 6.61 5.99
CA ILE A 189 1.46 6.40 7.10
C ILE A 189 2.82 6.95 6.71
N LEU A 190 3.23 8.02 7.37
CA LEU A 190 4.48 8.74 7.17
C LEU A 190 5.34 8.58 8.42
N GLY A 191 6.28 7.64 8.41
CA GLY A 191 7.02 7.27 9.62
C GLY A 191 6.07 6.76 10.70
N GLU A 192 6.00 7.46 11.84
CA GLU A 192 5.10 7.16 12.97
C GLU A 192 3.78 7.94 12.94
N TYR A 193 3.54 8.75 11.90
CA TYR A 193 2.35 9.58 11.79
C TYR A 193 1.34 8.96 10.84
N GLN A 194 0.06 9.06 11.19
CA GLN A 194 -1.05 8.78 10.30
C GLN A 194 -1.71 10.08 9.86
N LEU A 195 -1.90 10.23 8.55
CA LEU A 195 -2.68 11.32 7.95
C LEU A 195 -3.99 10.75 7.41
N CYS A 196 -5.09 11.41 7.73
CA CYS A 196 -6.44 11.10 7.26
C CYS A 196 -7.04 12.33 6.56
N LYS A 197 -7.91 12.11 5.57
CA LYS A 197 -8.69 13.20 4.96
C LYS A 197 -9.93 13.50 5.81
N SER A 198 -10.20 14.78 6.01
CA SER A 198 -11.41 15.31 6.65
C SER A 198 -12.61 15.31 5.71
#